data_AF-A0A7Y5DUT5-F1
#
_entry.id   AF-A0A7Y5DUT5-F1
#
_cell.length_a   1.000
_cell.length_b   1.000
_cell.length_c   1.000
_cell.angle_alpha   90.00
_cell.angle_beta   90.00
_cell.angle_gamma   90.00
#
_symmetry.space_group_name_H-M   'P 1'
#
loop_
_entity.id
_entity.type
_entity.pdbx_description
1 polymer ?
#
loop_
_entity_poly.entity_id
_entity_poly.type
_entity_poly.pdbx_seq_one_letter_code
_entity_poly.pdbx_strand_id
1 'polypeptide(L)'
;MFIESTGMVCSVGLTAESACAAMRAGIANFQELPYLDNQGEPIIGAMVPDLPPDMKRGERLGELLAMAITDCLKNNAIQSLENIPILVGLAEPDRPGGGAGLADEIFDLMYEKLGLRFHPQLSRTIATGHTSGFEGLRIARELFKNTEVSACLVCGVDSYINPDTLQWLDQNQRLKSQENSDGVIPGETSAAVLITKRHQLNNKLSLRVIGLGFGVEIATIFNDEPFLGLGLTKATREALDQGGVQFHQIDLRISDITGESYGFREQALVKGRLLRVRKDDFPIWHCADSVGDCGAGAGVVQLVLAYQALLKGYMPGELVMGFTSSHYGARSTVLISSK
;
A
#
# COMPACT_ATOMS: atom_id res chain seq x y z
N MET A 1 12.33 10.25 9.00
CA MET A 1 12.89 9.19 8.14
C MET A 1 12.73 9.63 6.70
N PHE A 2 13.63 9.26 5.81
CA PHE A 2 13.61 9.69 4.40
C PHE A 2 13.31 8.50 3.49
N ILE A 3 12.57 8.73 2.41
CA ILE A 3 12.32 7.76 1.34
C ILE A 3 13.40 8.02 0.28
N GLU A 4 14.26 7.03 0.04
CA GLU A 4 15.42 7.17 -0.86
C GLU A 4 15.19 6.54 -2.22
N SER A 5 14.41 5.46 -2.28
CA SER A 5 14.03 4.82 -3.53
C SER A 5 12.75 4.03 -3.38
N THR A 6 12.19 3.67 -4.53
CA THR A 6 10.89 3.03 -4.64
C THR A 6 10.92 1.99 -5.74
N GLY A 7 10.23 0.87 -5.55
CA GLY A 7 9.96 -0.11 -6.58
C GLY A 7 8.52 -0.59 -6.50
N MET A 8 7.98 -1.03 -7.63
CA MET A 8 6.57 -1.44 -7.71
C MET A 8 6.33 -2.34 -8.92
N VAL A 9 5.43 -3.30 -8.75
CA VAL A 9 4.89 -4.15 -9.80
C VAL A 9 3.38 -4.25 -9.62
N CYS A 10 2.62 -4.03 -10.69
CA CYS A 10 1.17 -4.02 -10.69
C CYS A 10 0.63 -4.30 -12.11
N SER A 11 -0.70 -4.35 -12.27
CA SER A 11 -1.37 -4.63 -13.55
C SER A 11 -1.03 -3.65 -14.68
N VAL A 12 -0.67 -2.40 -14.35
CA VAL A 12 -0.39 -1.34 -15.35
C VAL A 12 1.10 -1.04 -15.54
N GLY A 13 1.99 -1.71 -14.79
CA GLY A 13 3.43 -1.48 -14.91
C GLY A 13 4.27 -2.35 -13.99
N LEU A 14 5.42 -2.80 -14.50
CA LEU A 14 6.35 -3.70 -13.81
C LEU A 14 7.52 -2.97 -13.11
N THR A 15 7.47 -1.64 -13.10
CA THR A 15 8.38 -0.76 -12.35
C THR A 15 7.59 0.41 -11.79
N ALA A 16 8.06 1.02 -10.70
CA ALA A 16 7.50 2.25 -10.11
C ALA A 16 7.36 3.38 -11.13
N GLU A 17 8.34 3.54 -12.03
CA GLU A 17 8.30 4.56 -13.07
C GLU A 17 7.20 4.29 -14.10
N SER A 18 7.13 3.06 -14.65
CA SER A 18 6.10 2.70 -15.63
C SER A 18 4.70 2.70 -15.04
N ALA A 19 4.53 2.15 -13.84
CA ALA A 19 3.24 2.09 -13.14
C ALA A 19 2.71 3.50 -12.82
N CYS A 20 3.55 4.38 -12.25
CA CYS A 20 3.12 5.75 -11.93
C CYS A 20 2.84 6.58 -13.19
N ALA A 21 3.58 6.34 -14.29
CA ALA A 21 3.28 6.98 -15.57
C ALA A 21 1.91 6.54 -16.11
N ALA A 22 1.60 5.24 -16.06
CA ALA A 22 0.32 4.69 -16.48
C ALA A 22 -0.84 5.21 -15.62
N MET A 23 -0.70 5.18 -14.29
CA MET A 23 -1.68 5.73 -13.35
C MET A 23 -1.96 7.21 -13.59
N ARG A 24 -0.91 8.01 -13.78
CA ARG A 24 -1.05 9.44 -14.11
C ARG A 24 -1.77 9.68 -15.44
N ALA A 25 -1.59 8.79 -16.40
CA ALA A 25 -2.29 8.83 -17.69
C ALA A 25 -3.74 8.33 -17.62
N GLY A 26 -4.20 7.87 -16.45
CA GLY A 26 -5.55 7.29 -16.28
C GLY A 26 -5.68 5.92 -16.93
N ILE A 27 -4.57 5.19 -17.13
CA ILE A 27 -4.60 3.84 -17.69
C ILE A 27 -5.03 2.88 -16.58
N ALA A 28 -6.01 2.05 -16.89
CA ALA A 28 -6.41 0.90 -16.09
C ALA A 28 -6.26 -0.36 -16.95
N ASN A 29 -5.73 -1.44 -16.36
CA ASN A 29 -5.58 -2.72 -17.04
C ASN A 29 -6.45 -3.78 -16.35
N PHE A 30 -7.76 -3.54 -16.38
CA PHE A 30 -8.76 -4.47 -15.85
C PHE A 30 -9.19 -5.44 -16.94
N GLN A 31 -9.10 -6.73 -16.66
CA GLN A 31 -9.32 -7.80 -17.63
C GLN A 31 -10.18 -8.90 -17.02
N GLU A 32 -10.83 -9.68 -17.88
CA GLU A 32 -11.47 -10.93 -17.48
C GLU A 32 -10.42 -11.88 -16.91
N LEU A 33 -10.67 -12.36 -15.70
CA LEU A 33 -9.85 -13.34 -15.01
C LEU A 33 -10.28 -14.75 -15.40
N PRO A 34 -9.43 -15.78 -15.20
CA PRO A 34 -9.80 -17.18 -15.40
C PRO A 34 -10.71 -17.72 -14.28
N TYR A 35 -11.63 -16.89 -13.79
CA TYR A 35 -12.56 -17.19 -12.69
C TYR A 35 -13.95 -16.67 -13.05
N LEU A 36 -14.97 -17.40 -12.60
CA LEU A 36 -16.37 -17.00 -12.71
C LEU A 36 -16.90 -16.65 -11.32
N ASP A 37 -17.83 -15.70 -11.26
CA ASP A 37 -18.59 -15.41 -10.05
C ASP A 37 -19.68 -16.48 -9.80
N ASN A 38 -20.43 -16.32 -8.71
CA ASN A 38 -21.53 -17.22 -8.33
C ASN A 38 -22.71 -17.22 -9.31
N GLN A 39 -22.76 -16.27 -10.26
CA GLN A 39 -23.74 -16.22 -11.33
C GLN A 39 -23.22 -16.87 -12.62
N GLY A 40 -21.94 -17.27 -12.66
CA GLY A 40 -21.29 -17.85 -13.82
C GLY A 40 -20.72 -16.83 -14.80
N GLU A 41 -20.64 -15.55 -14.41
CA GLU A 41 -20.10 -14.47 -15.24
C GLU A 41 -18.59 -14.29 -14.98
N PRO A 42 -17.80 -13.89 -16.00
CA PRO A 42 -16.38 -13.62 -15.82
C PRO A 42 -16.10 -12.53 -14.78
N ILE A 43 -15.19 -12.82 -13.85
CA ILE A 43 -14.74 -11.82 -12.87
C ILE A 43 -13.75 -10.88 -13.55
N ILE A 44 -13.95 -9.57 -13.40
CA ILE A 44 -12.99 -8.55 -13.84
C ILE A 44 -11.98 -8.28 -12.73
N GLY A 45 -10.68 -8.27 -13.04
CA GLY A 45 -9.62 -8.00 -12.08
C GLY A 45 -8.39 -7.33 -12.68
N ALA A 46 -7.48 -6.92 -11.80
CA ALA A 46 -6.24 -6.22 -12.14
C ALA A 46 -5.03 -7.13 -11.86
N MET A 47 -4.84 -8.15 -12.70
CA MET A 47 -3.72 -9.10 -12.56
C MET A 47 -2.41 -8.50 -13.08
N VAL A 48 -1.29 -8.80 -12.40
CA VAL A 48 0.04 -8.44 -12.92
C VAL A 48 0.34 -9.26 -14.18
N PRO A 49 0.68 -8.61 -15.31
CA PRO A 49 1.03 -9.30 -16.54
C PRO A 49 2.38 -10.01 -16.43
N ASP A 50 2.72 -10.83 -17.42
CA ASP A 50 4.01 -11.53 -17.55
C ASP A 50 4.32 -12.61 -16.50
N LEU A 51 3.38 -12.92 -15.60
CA LEU A 51 3.44 -14.06 -14.70
C LEU A 51 2.35 -15.09 -15.05
N PRO A 52 2.69 -16.39 -15.22
CA PRO A 52 1.71 -17.45 -15.45
C PRO A 52 0.50 -17.39 -14.50
N PRO A 53 -0.75 -17.39 -15.01
CA PRO A 53 -1.95 -17.22 -14.19
C PRO A 53 -2.23 -18.41 -13.27
N ASP A 54 -1.67 -19.59 -13.58
CA ASP A 54 -1.81 -20.85 -12.83
C ASP A 54 -0.68 -21.06 -11.80
N MET A 55 0.23 -20.09 -11.65
CA MET A 55 1.30 -20.14 -10.67
C MET A 55 0.75 -20.30 -9.25
N LYS A 56 1.38 -21.14 -8.43
CA LYS A 56 0.95 -21.32 -7.05
C LYS A 56 1.03 -19.99 -6.31
N ARG A 57 0.03 -19.72 -5.47
CA ARG A 57 -0.08 -18.46 -4.72
C ARG A 57 1.22 -18.01 -4.05
N GLY A 58 1.89 -18.91 -3.31
CA GLY A 58 3.15 -18.59 -2.64
C GLY A 58 4.24 -18.16 -3.60
N GLU A 59 4.51 -18.98 -4.62
CA GLU A 59 5.49 -18.69 -5.68
C GLU A 59 5.19 -17.35 -6.37
N ARG A 60 3.91 -17.07 -6.66
CA ARG A 60 3.47 -15.82 -7.28
C ARG A 60 3.74 -14.60 -6.39
N LEU A 61 3.39 -14.65 -5.09
CA LEU A 61 3.69 -13.55 -4.17
C LEU A 61 5.21 -13.37 -3.97
N GLY A 62 5.98 -14.45 -3.91
CA GLY A 62 7.45 -14.40 -3.84
C GLY A 62 8.08 -13.72 -5.05
N GLU A 63 7.61 -14.04 -6.26
CA GLU A 63 8.05 -13.42 -7.52
C GLU A 63 7.71 -11.92 -7.55
N LEU A 64 6.46 -11.55 -7.26
CA LEU A 64 6.03 -10.16 -7.21
C LEU A 64 6.84 -9.34 -6.20
N LEU A 65 7.12 -9.93 -5.02
CA LEU A 65 7.96 -9.29 -4.01
C LEU A 65 9.38 -9.09 -4.52
N ALA A 66 10.00 -10.10 -5.13
CA ALA A 66 11.34 -10.00 -5.70
C ALA A 66 11.43 -8.96 -6.83
N MET A 67 10.41 -8.87 -7.71
CA MET A 67 10.34 -7.86 -8.77
C MET A 67 10.30 -6.43 -8.19
N ALA A 68 9.43 -6.17 -7.22
CA ALA A 68 9.32 -4.85 -6.59
C ALA A 68 10.61 -4.45 -5.86
N ILE A 69 11.24 -5.38 -5.15
CA ILE A 69 12.52 -5.16 -4.47
C ILE A 69 13.63 -4.87 -5.49
N THR A 70 13.71 -5.65 -6.56
CA THR A 70 14.69 -5.45 -7.64
C THR A 70 14.57 -4.05 -8.23
N ASP A 71 13.34 -3.62 -8.55
CA ASP A 71 13.09 -2.27 -9.05
C ASP A 71 13.47 -1.17 -8.03
N CYS A 72 13.23 -1.41 -6.75
CA CYS A 72 13.58 -0.48 -5.66
C CYS A 72 15.10 -0.34 -5.48
N LEU A 73 15.85 -1.40 -5.74
CA LEU A 73 17.30 -1.46 -5.50
C LEU A 73 18.15 -1.11 -6.74
N LYS A 74 17.57 -1.09 -7.95
CA LYS A 74 18.29 -0.97 -9.24
C LYS A 74 19.32 0.17 -9.34
N ASN A 75 19.10 1.29 -8.63
CA ASN A 75 19.97 2.48 -8.67
C ASN A 75 20.71 2.75 -7.35
N ASN A 76 20.62 1.87 -6.36
CA ASN A 76 21.28 2.05 -5.07
C ASN A 76 22.49 1.13 -4.95
N ALA A 77 23.67 1.72 -4.83
CA ALA A 77 24.90 0.98 -4.49
C ALA A 77 24.88 0.60 -3.00
N ILE A 78 24.07 -0.39 -2.63
CA ILE A 78 24.02 -0.91 -1.27
C ILE A 78 25.10 -1.97 -1.11
N GLN A 79 26.14 -1.66 -0.35
CA GLN A 79 27.31 -2.53 -0.18
C GLN A 79 27.02 -3.79 0.64
N SER A 80 26.01 -3.79 1.51
CA SER A 80 25.65 -4.95 2.33
C SER A 80 24.17 -4.93 2.70
N LEU A 81 23.36 -5.69 1.95
CA LEU A 81 21.92 -5.86 2.22
C LEU A 81 21.67 -6.67 3.50
N GLU A 82 22.63 -7.48 3.93
CA GLU A 82 22.57 -8.23 5.19
C GLU A 82 22.51 -7.33 6.43
N ASN A 83 22.87 -6.04 6.31
CA ASN A 83 22.71 -5.06 7.39
C ASN A 83 21.40 -4.27 7.30
N ILE A 84 20.56 -4.52 6.29
CA ILE A 84 19.30 -3.82 6.05
C ILE A 84 18.14 -4.73 6.44
N PRO A 85 17.36 -4.39 7.47
CA PRO A 85 16.11 -5.09 7.77
C PRO A 85 15.09 -4.89 6.64
N ILE A 86 14.39 -5.96 6.28
CA ILE A 86 13.22 -5.92 5.41
C ILE A 86 11.95 -6.20 6.21
N LEU A 87 10.95 -5.35 6.03
CA LEU A 87 9.62 -5.46 6.64
C LEU A 87 8.61 -5.74 5.54
N VAL A 88 8.04 -6.95 5.51
CA VAL A 88 7.15 -7.39 4.42
C VAL A 88 5.70 -7.39 4.90
N GLY A 89 4.91 -6.47 4.35
CA GLY A 89 3.47 -6.42 4.53
C GLY A 89 2.77 -7.56 3.81
N LEU A 90 1.86 -8.22 4.52
CA LEU A 90 1.00 -9.30 4.03
C LEU A 90 -0.45 -9.02 4.43
N ALA A 91 -1.37 -9.74 3.76
CA ALA A 91 -2.78 -9.77 4.10
C ALA A 91 -3.04 -10.05 5.58
N GLU A 92 -4.22 -9.70 6.07
CA GLU A 92 -4.68 -10.09 7.40
C GLU A 92 -4.88 -11.62 7.52
N PRO A 93 -4.70 -12.21 8.72
CA PRO A 93 -4.92 -13.64 8.96
C PRO A 93 -6.32 -14.12 8.63
N ASP A 94 -7.32 -13.26 8.83
CA ASP A 94 -8.73 -13.61 8.66
C ASP A 94 -9.20 -13.57 7.19
N ARG A 95 -8.36 -13.12 6.24
CA ARG A 95 -8.72 -13.09 4.81
C ARG A 95 -8.41 -14.43 4.14
N PRO A 96 -9.42 -15.18 3.66
CA PRO A 96 -9.20 -16.42 2.92
C PRO A 96 -8.36 -16.18 1.68
N GLY A 97 -7.42 -17.08 1.41
CA GLY A 97 -6.51 -16.92 0.29
C GLY A 97 -5.42 -15.84 0.47
N GLY A 98 -5.39 -15.14 1.61
CA GLY A 98 -4.45 -14.05 1.87
C GLY A 98 -3.01 -14.50 2.16
N GLY A 99 -2.08 -13.54 2.11
CA GLY A 99 -0.65 -13.76 2.35
C GLY A 99 -0.26 -14.11 3.79
N ALA A 100 -1.11 -13.91 4.81
CA ALA A 100 -0.75 -14.19 6.21
C ALA A 100 -0.29 -15.63 6.46
N GLY A 101 -0.96 -16.60 5.82
CA GLY A 101 -0.60 -18.02 5.92
C GLY A 101 0.74 -18.38 5.27
N LEU A 102 1.39 -17.44 4.58
CA LEU A 102 2.70 -17.60 3.95
C LEU A 102 3.79 -16.86 4.73
N ALA A 103 3.51 -16.35 5.94
CA ALA A 103 4.45 -15.54 6.70
C ALA A 103 5.80 -16.22 6.98
N ASP A 104 5.79 -17.55 7.17
CA ASP A 104 6.99 -18.34 7.45
C ASP A 104 7.77 -18.70 6.17
N GLU A 105 7.12 -18.69 5.01
CA GLU A 105 7.68 -19.15 3.73
C GLU A 105 8.06 -18.00 2.78
N ILE A 106 7.44 -16.83 2.92
CA ILE A 106 7.56 -15.72 1.96
C ILE A 106 9.00 -15.24 1.80
N PHE A 107 9.80 -15.31 2.86
CA PHE A 107 11.20 -14.96 2.79
C PHE A 107 11.97 -15.93 1.91
N ASP A 108 11.79 -17.24 2.10
CA ASP A 108 12.46 -18.26 1.30
C ASP A 108 12.07 -18.17 -0.18
N LEU A 109 10.77 -17.99 -0.46
CA LEU A 109 10.24 -17.79 -1.81
C LEU A 109 10.84 -16.55 -2.49
N MET A 110 10.89 -15.41 -1.78
CA MET A 110 11.50 -14.19 -2.29
C MET A 110 13.01 -14.34 -2.48
N TYR A 111 13.69 -15.00 -1.55
CA TYR A 111 15.12 -15.23 -1.53
C TYR A 111 15.61 -16.16 -2.63
N GLU A 112 14.81 -17.15 -3.02
CA GLU A 112 15.07 -18.01 -4.17
C GLU A 112 15.11 -17.20 -5.46
N LYS A 113 14.20 -16.24 -5.61
CA LYS A 113 14.10 -15.37 -6.80
C LYS A 113 15.12 -14.26 -6.83
N LEU A 114 15.31 -13.60 -5.69
CA LEU A 114 16.16 -12.42 -5.59
C LEU A 114 17.66 -12.78 -5.54
N GLY A 115 18.02 -13.94 -4.99
CA GLY A 115 19.42 -14.34 -4.78
C GLY A 115 20.19 -13.48 -3.76
N LEU A 116 19.50 -12.60 -3.04
CA LEU A 116 20.05 -11.71 -2.03
C LEU A 116 19.47 -12.06 -0.65
N ARG A 117 20.15 -11.65 0.42
CA ARG A 117 19.68 -11.81 1.81
C ARG A 117 19.65 -10.47 2.52
N PHE A 118 18.66 -10.31 3.39
CA PHE A 118 18.49 -9.14 4.24
C PHE A 118 18.86 -9.47 5.69
N HIS A 119 18.78 -8.48 6.57
CA HIS A 119 19.15 -8.66 7.97
C HIS A 119 18.36 -9.79 8.65
N PRO A 120 19.01 -10.88 9.12
CA PRO A 120 18.29 -12.10 9.49
C PRO A 120 17.40 -11.96 10.73
N GLN A 121 17.81 -11.17 11.72
CA GLN A 121 17.08 -11.06 13.00
C GLN A 121 16.08 -9.90 13.05
N LEU A 122 16.28 -8.85 12.26
CA LEU A 122 15.44 -7.65 12.30
C LEU A 122 14.39 -7.62 11.19
N SER A 123 14.53 -8.48 10.18
CA SER A 123 13.54 -8.67 9.14
C SER A 123 12.35 -9.47 9.65
N ARG A 124 11.14 -9.08 9.24
CA ARG A 124 9.90 -9.74 9.67
C ARG A 124 8.74 -9.44 8.73
N THR A 125 7.70 -10.26 8.83
CA THR A 125 6.42 -10.04 8.15
C THR A 125 5.46 -9.21 9.02
N ILE A 126 4.49 -8.55 8.38
CA ILE A 126 3.46 -7.73 9.02
C ILE A 126 2.12 -8.04 8.35
N ALA A 127 1.34 -8.94 8.94
CA ALA A 127 0.05 -9.40 8.41
C ALA A 127 -1.10 -8.49 8.89
N THR A 128 -1.16 -7.26 8.35
CA THR A 128 -2.17 -6.23 8.73
C THR A 128 -2.88 -5.62 7.51
N GLY A 129 -2.83 -6.33 6.37
CA GLY A 129 -3.45 -5.91 5.11
C GLY A 129 -3.05 -4.51 4.71
N HIS A 130 -4.01 -3.70 4.28
CA HIS A 130 -3.78 -2.36 3.74
C HIS A 130 -2.89 -1.48 4.61
N THR A 131 -2.96 -1.64 5.93
CA THR A 131 -2.20 -0.82 6.89
C THR A 131 -0.73 -1.21 7.04
N SER A 132 -0.31 -2.37 6.50
CA SER A 132 1.01 -2.97 6.73
C SER A 132 2.18 -2.11 6.30
N GLY A 133 2.02 -1.32 5.22
CA GLY A 133 3.05 -0.40 4.76
C GLY A 133 3.38 0.66 5.81
N PHE A 134 2.36 1.28 6.41
CA PHE A 134 2.56 2.34 7.41
C PHE A 134 2.94 1.76 8.79
N GLU A 135 2.45 0.57 9.13
CA GLU A 135 2.98 -0.20 10.26
C GLU A 135 4.47 -0.53 10.09
N GLY A 136 4.88 -0.88 8.87
CA GLY A 136 6.29 -1.04 8.50
C GLY A 136 7.11 0.22 8.73
N LEU A 137 6.60 1.39 8.37
CA LEU A 137 7.24 2.67 8.69
C LEU A 137 7.37 2.90 10.20
N ARG A 138 6.35 2.55 11.00
CA ARG A 138 6.41 2.66 12.47
C ARG A 138 7.50 1.75 13.03
N ILE A 139 7.60 0.50 12.56
CA ILE A 139 8.63 -0.44 12.98
C ILE A 139 10.02 0.05 12.54
N ALA A 140 10.18 0.53 11.31
CA ALA A 140 11.43 1.11 10.83
C ALA A 140 11.91 2.28 11.71
N ARG A 141 10.99 3.15 12.14
CA ARG A 141 11.28 4.26 13.07
C ARG A 141 11.85 3.76 14.39
N GLU A 142 11.31 2.66 14.92
CA GLU A 142 11.80 2.03 16.14
C GLU A 142 13.15 1.36 15.93
N LEU A 143 13.36 0.67 14.81
CA LEU A 143 14.65 0.06 14.45
C LEU A 143 15.76 1.11 14.35
N PHE A 144 15.48 2.30 13.83
CA PHE A 144 16.45 3.40 13.76
C PHE A 144 16.87 3.97 15.12
N LYS A 145 16.27 3.57 16.24
CA LYS A 145 16.81 3.85 17.58
C LYS A 145 18.12 3.11 17.82
N ASN A 146 18.31 1.93 17.20
CA ASN A 146 19.61 1.28 17.12
C ASN A 146 20.53 2.07 16.18
N THR A 147 21.73 2.41 16.63
CA THR A 147 22.72 3.17 15.86
C THR A 147 23.30 2.41 14.68
N GLU A 148 23.25 1.08 14.70
CA GLU A 148 23.76 0.21 13.64
C GLU A 148 22.79 0.11 12.44
N VAL A 149 21.50 0.41 12.65
CA VAL A 149 20.50 0.39 11.59
C VAL A 149 20.37 1.78 10.98
N SER A 150 20.81 1.93 9.74
CA SER A 150 20.78 3.20 9.00
C SER A 150 19.75 3.24 7.87
N ALA A 151 19.34 2.06 7.39
CA ALA A 151 18.34 1.88 6.35
C ALA A 151 17.42 0.69 6.68
N CYS A 152 16.21 0.70 6.14
CA CYS A 152 15.23 -0.37 6.24
C CYS A 152 14.39 -0.41 4.97
N LEU A 153 14.17 -1.60 4.43
CA LEU A 153 13.28 -1.80 3.30
C LEU A 153 11.88 -2.11 3.83
N VAL A 154 10.89 -1.33 3.40
CA VAL A 154 9.48 -1.57 3.71
C VAL A 154 8.77 -1.98 2.43
N CYS A 155 8.22 -3.19 2.43
CA CYS A 155 7.54 -3.78 1.29
C CYS A 155 6.11 -4.16 1.66
N GLY A 156 5.28 -4.34 0.65
CA GLY A 156 3.96 -4.95 0.78
C GLY A 156 3.65 -5.73 -0.48
N VAL A 157 3.13 -6.94 -0.33
CA VAL A 157 2.75 -7.79 -1.46
C VAL A 157 1.40 -8.43 -1.20
N ASP A 158 0.53 -8.37 -2.19
CA ASP A 158 -0.78 -8.99 -2.08
C ASP A 158 -1.40 -9.35 -3.45
N SER A 159 -2.29 -10.34 -3.43
CA SER A 159 -3.13 -10.73 -4.54
C SER A 159 -4.52 -11.11 -4.04
N TYR A 160 -5.56 -10.47 -4.57
CA TYR A 160 -6.94 -10.91 -4.41
C TYR A 160 -7.35 -11.97 -5.43
N ILE A 161 -6.47 -12.29 -6.39
CA ILE A 161 -6.81 -13.06 -7.57
C ILE A 161 -6.48 -14.54 -7.34
N ASN A 162 -7.31 -15.19 -6.54
CA ASN A 162 -7.27 -16.62 -6.27
C ASN A 162 -8.67 -17.13 -5.88
N PRO A 163 -8.99 -18.43 -6.03
CA PRO A 163 -10.33 -18.96 -5.79
C PRO A 163 -10.88 -18.61 -4.41
N ASP A 164 -10.09 -18.78 -3.34
CA ASP A 164 -10.54 -18.59 -1.96
C ASP A 164 -10.92 -17.13 -1.69
N THR A 165 -10.08 -16.19 -2.12
CA THR A 165 -10.36 -14.76 -1.93
C THR A 165 -11.51 -14.28 -2.81
N LEU A 166 -11.58 -14.71 -4.07
CA LEU A 166 -12.64 -14.29 -4.99
C LEU A 166 -14.01 -14.80 -4.53
N GLN A 167 -14.08 -16.07 -4.11
CA GLN A 167 -15.29 -16.64 -3.53
C GLN A 167 -15.70 -15.89 -2.26
N TRP A 168 -14.73 -15.55 -1.39
CA TRP A 168 -14.99 -14.78 -0.18
C TRP A 168 -15.52 -13.37 -0.49
N LEU A 169 -14.95 -12.66 -1.48
CA LEU A 169 -15.47 -11.35 -1.89
C LEU A 169 -16.91 -11.43 -2.40
N ASP A 170 -17.22 -12.42 -3.24
CA ASP A 170 -18.55 -12.62 -3.79
C ASP A 170 -19.58 -12.97 -2.70
N GLN A 171 -19.26 -13.94 -1.82
CA GLN A 171 -20.14 -14.33 -0.70
C GLN A 171 -20.44 -13.19 0.27
N ASN A 172 -19.53 -12.23 0.41
CA ASN A 172 -19.71 -11.05 1.25
C ASN A 172 -20.28 -9.85 0.49
N GLN A 173 -20.73 -10.01 -0.77
CA GLN A 173 -21.28 -8.94 -1.63
C GLN A 173 -20.29 -7.78 -1.84
N ARG A 174 -19.01 -8.10 -1.90
CA ARG A 174 -17.93 -7.13 -2.07
C ARG A 174 -17.30 -7.16 -3.44
N LEU A 175 -17.50 -8.23 -4.20
CA LEU A 175 -16.99 -8.32 -5.56
C LEU A 175 -17.78 -7.37 -6.47
N LYS A 176 -17.10 -6.53 -7.25
CA LYS A 176 -17.76 -5.75 -8.30
C LYS A 176 -18.21 -6.69 -9.41
N SER A 177 -19.51 -6.67 -9.70
CA SER A 177 -20.12 -7.47 -10.77
C SER A 177 -21.20 -6.65 -11.49
N GLN A 178 -21.89 -7.26 -12.45
CA GLN A 178 -23.04 -6.62 -13.08
C GLN A 178 -24.18 -6.37 -12.09
N GLU A 179 -24.36 -7.29 -11.12
CA GLU A 179 -25.38 -7.21 -10.08
C GLU A 179 -24.94 -6.38 -8.87
N ASN A 180 -23.63 -6.23 -8.65
CA ASN A 180 -23.06 -5.45 -7.56
C ASN A 180 -22.15 -4.32 -8.05
N SER A 181 -22.73 -3.12 -8.17
CA SER A 181 -21.97 -1.92 -8.53
C SER A 181 -21.10 -1.37 -7.39
N ASP A 182 -21.45 -1.66 -6.13
CA ASP A 182 -20.79 -1.18 -4.90
C ASP A 182 -19.73 -2.17 -4.41
N GLY A 183 -18.83 -2.58 -5.32
CA GLY A 183 -17.85 -3.63 -5.07
C GLY A 183 -16.44 -3.25 -5.49
N VAL A 184 -15.48 -4.06 -5.05
CA VAL A 184 -14.06 -3.98 -5.38
C VAL A 184 -13.76 -4.68 -6.70
N ILE A 185 -12.81 -4.12 -7.45
CA ILE A 185 -12.11 -4.85 -8.50
C ILE A 185 -10.91 -5.53 -7.82
N PRO A 186 -10.82 -6.87 -7.78
CA PRO A 186 -9.70 -7.58 -7.17
C PRO A 186 -8.41 -7.27 -7.91
N GLY A 187 -7.40 -6.80 -7.15
CA GLY A 187 -6.10 -6.46 -7.69
C GLY A 187 -4.98 -7.36 -7.18
N GLU A 188 -3.84 -7.22 -7.84
CA GLU A 188 -2.58 -7.82 -7.44
C GLU A 188 -1.46 -6.80 -7.57
N THR A 189 -0.65 -6.65 -6.53
CA THR A 189 0.40 -5.64 -6.49
C THR A 189 1.48 -6.00 -5.47
N SER A 190 2.72 -5.63 -5.79
CA SER A 190 3.79 -5.55 -4.82
C SER A 190 4.52 -4.22 -4.95
N ALA A 191 4.91 -3.64 -3.83
CA ALA A 191 5.64 -2.39 -3.79
C ALA A 191 6.69 -2.42 -2.67
N ALA A 192 7.76 -1.66 -2.86
CA ALA A 192 8.88 -1.54 -1.95
C ALA A 192 9.37 -0.09 -1.87
N VAL A 193 9.76 0.34 -0.67
CA VAL A 193 10.44 1.62 -0.45
C VAL A 193 11.66 1.44 0.44
N LEU A 194 12.78 2.03 0.05
CA LEU A 194 13.96 2.10 0.89
C LEU A 194 13.86 3.34 1.78
N ILE A 195 13.83 3.12 3.09
CA ILE A 195 13.75 4.19 4.09
C ILE A 195 15.11 4.32 4.78
N THR A 196 15.57 5.56 5.00
CA THR A 196 16.80 5.86 5.74
C THR A 196 16.54 6.74 6.96
N LYS A 197 17.44 6.61 7.95
CA LYS A 197 17.44 7.46 9.14
C LYS A 197 17.80 8.91 8.80
N ARG A 198 18.73 9.11 7.86
CA ARG A 198 19.25 10.41 7.42
C ARG A 198 19.19 10.48 5.89
N HIS A 199 18.87 11.67 5.39
CA HIS A 199 18.90 11.96 3.95
C HIS A 199 20.29 11.69 3.37
N GLN A 200 20.34 10.97 2.25
CA GLN A 200 21.59 10.72 1.57
C GLN A 200 22.00 11.95 0.74
N LEU A 201 23.22 12.47 1.00
CA LEU A 201 23.72 13.72 0.38
C LEU A 201 23.82 13.67 -1.16
N ASN A 202 23.89 12.48 -1.74
CA ASN A 202 23.91 12.25 -3.19
C ASN A 202 22.50 12.20 -3.81
N ASN A 203 21.44 12.08 -3.00
CA ASN A 203 20.07 12.11 -3.47
C ASN A 203 19.56 13.55 -3.51
N LYS A 204 19.24 14.05 -4.70
CA LYS A 204 18.69 15.42 -4.86
C LYS A 204 17.24 15.53 -4.39
N LEU A 205 16.55 14.40 -4.23
CA LEU A 205 15.18 14.34 -3.73
C LEU A 205 15.22 14.16 -2.22
N SER A 206 14.45 14.99 -1.53
CA SER A 206 14.20 14.84 -0.10
C SER A 206 12.71 14.66 0.08
N LEU A 207 12.29 13.41 0.32
CA LEU A 207 10.92 13.10 0.71
C LEU A 207 10.95 12.45 2.10
N ARG A 208 10.33 13.12 3.07
CA ARG A 208 10.45 12.77 4.49
C ARG A 208 9.12 12.37 5.08
N VAL A 209 9.09 11.24 5.76
CA VAL A 209 7.99 10.87 6.67
C VAL A 209 8.11 11.73 7.92
N ILE A 210 7.16 12.63 8.13
CA ILE A 210 7.13 13.60 9.24
C ILE A 210 6.04 13.28 10.28
N GLY A 211 5.07 12.44 9.94
CA GLY A 211 4.03 12.00 10.87
C GLY A 211 3.49 10.62 10.51
N LEU A 212 3.16 9.84 11.53
CA LEU A 212 2.45 8.57 11.42
C LEU A 212 1.35 8.54 12.47
N GLY A 213 0.18 8.04 12.12
CA GLY A 213 -0.92 7.91 13.07
C GLY A 213 -1.72 6.65 12.86
N PHE A 214 -2.30 6.14 13.94
CA PHE A 214 -2.95 4.83 13.97
C PHE A 214 -4.27 4.90 14.72
N GLY A 215 -5.23 4.10 14.24
CA GLY A 215 -6.58 4.08 14.78
C GLY A 215 -7.25 2.74 14.58
N VAL A 216 -8.41 2.58 15.22
CA VAL A 216 -9.28 1.42 15.02
C VAL A 216 -10.68 1.95 14.79
N GLU A 217 -11.30 1.51 13.71
CA GLU A 217 -12.71 1.70 13.42
C GLU A 217 -13.48 0.46 13.90
N ILE A 218 -14.51 0.69 14.71
CA ILE A 218 -15.33 -0.38 15.28
C ILE A 218 -16.36 -0.84 14.24
N ALA A 219 -16.90 0.12 13.47
CA ALA A 219 -17.81 -0.14 12.37
C ALA A 219 -17.05 -0.58 11.12
N THR A 220 -16.86 -1.89 11.00
CA THR A 220 -16.20 -2.51 9.86
C THR A 220 -17.22 -2.77 8.75
N ILE A 221 -16.73 -3.21 7.60
CA ILE A 221 -17.58 -3.65 6.49
C ILE A 221 -18.32 -4.97 6.75
N PHE A 222 -17.99 -5.66 7.85
CA PHE A 222 -18.55 -6.98 8.20
C PHE A 222 -19.56 -6.91 9.35
N ASN A 223 -19.91 -5.71 9.83
CA ASN A 223 -20.84 -5.55 10.94
C ASN A 223 -21.79 -4.36 10.72
N ASP A 224 -22.83 -4.29 11.55
CA ASP A 224 -23.87 -3.26 11.50
C ASP A 224 -23.63 -2.13 12.51
N GLU A 225 -22.40 -1.98 13.00
CA GLU A 225 -22.07 -0.92 13.95
C GLU A 225 -22.19 0.47 13.28
N PRO A 226 -22.59 1.52 14.02
CA PRO A 226 -22.74 2.84 13.44
C PRO A 226 -21.44 3.40 12.86
N PHE A 227 -21.40 3.59 11.55
CA PHE A 227 -20.19 4.07 10.87
C PHE A 227 -19.97 5.57 11.03
N LEU A 228 -19.01 5.94 11.88
CA LEU A 228 -18.74 7.33 12.26
C LEU A 228 -17.37 7.86 11.77
N GLY A 229 -16.53 7.01 11.17
CA GLY A 229 -15.20 7.35 10.66
C GLY A 229 -14.23 7.80 11.75
N LEU A 230 -14.39 7.29 12.97
CA LEU A 230 -13.61 7.68 14.15
C LEU A 230 -12.20 7.11 14.10
N GLY A 231 -12.04 5.89 13.59
CA GLY A 231 -10.74 5.23 13.48
C GLY A 231 -9.77 6.04 12.61
N LEU A 232 -10.18 6.35 11.38
CA LEU A 232 -9.34 7.09 10.45
C LEU A 232 -9.19 8.56 10.87
N THR A 233 -10.20 9.15 11.50
CA THR A 233 -10.09 10.50 12.08
C THR A 233 -9.01 10.56 13.17
N LYS A 234 -8.95 9.56 14.05
CA LYS A 234 -7.93 9.46 15.10
C LYS A 234 -6.54 9.32 14.48
N ALA A 235 -6.36 8.38 13.55
CA ALA A 235 -5.10 8.16 12.85
C ALA A 235 -4.62 9.44 12.14
N THR A 236 -5.54 10.14 11.47
CA THR A 236 -5.24 11.39 10.77
C THR A 236 -4.79 12.48 11.74
N ARG A 237 -5.48 12.65 12.87
CA ARG A 237 -5.12 13.64 13.89
C ARG A 237 -3.73 13.36 14.46
N GLU A 238 -3.43 12.11 14.79
CA GLU A 238 -2.11 11.73 15.32
C GLU A 238 -0.98 12.03 14.32
N ALA A 239 -1.19 11.74 13.02
CA ALA A 239 -0.20 12.06 11.98
C ALA A 239 0.00 13.57 11.81
N LEU A 240 -1.09 14.37 11.86
CA LEU A 240 -1.06 15.83 11.81
C LEU A 240 -0.31 16.42 13.02
N ASP A 241 -0.62 15.92 14.23
CA ASP A 241 -0.01 16.37 15.48
C ASP A 241 1.50 16.07 15.49
N GLN A 242 1.91 14.88 15.05
CA GLN A 242 3.34 14.54 14.90
C GLN A 242 4.06 15.44 13.88
N GLY A 243 3.40 15.80 12.78
CA GLY A 243 3.96 16.66 11.76
C GLY A 243 3.91 18.16 12.08
N GLY A 244 3.16 18.57 13.12
CA GLY A 244 2.95 19.97 13.46
C GLY A 244 2.20 20.76 12.38
N VAL A 245 1.30 20.11 11.65
CA VAL A 245 0.51 20.74 10.56
C VAL A 245 -0.98 20.55 10.79
N GLN A 246 -1.78 21.43 10.19
CA GLN A 246 -3.23 21.35 10.17
C GLN A 246 -3.74 20.72 8.88
N PHE A 247 -4.91 20.09 8.93
CA PHE A 247 -5.45 19.32 7.80
C PHE A 247 -5.65 20.15 6.51
N HIS A 248 -5.96 21.45 6.63
CA HIS A 248 -6.10 22.33 5.46
C HIS A 248 -4.77 22.66 4.76
N GLN A 249 -3.63 22.36 5.39
CA GLN A 249 -2.30 22.54 4.82
C GLN A 249 -1.88 21.37 3.93
N ILE A 250 -2.59 20.25 3.97
CA ILE A 250 -2.32 19.08 3.12
C ILE A 250 -2.64 19.43 1.67
N ASP A 251 -1.70 19.20 0.77
CA ASP A 251 -1.81 19.57 -0.65
C ASP A 251 -2.31 18.41 -1.52
N LEU A 252 -1.95 17.18 -1.16
CA LEU A 252 -2.42 15.96 -1.81
C LEU A 252 -2.83 14.92 -0.78
N ARG A 253 -3.98 14.28 -1.02
CA ARG A 253 -4.40 13.06 -0.34
C ARG A 253 -4.22 11.86 -1.27
N ILE A 254 -3.76 10.74 -0.75
CA ILE A 254 -3.71 9.47 -1.48
C ILE A 254 -4.39 8.42 -0.61
N SER A 255 -5.28 7.61 -1.18
CA SER A 255 -6.03 6.62 -0.42
C SER A 255 -6.11 5.29 -1.17
N ASP A 256 -6.27 4.23 -0.40
CA ASP A 256 -6.59 2.88 -0.82
C ASP A 256 -8.10 2.64 -1.03
N ILE A 257 -8.92 3.69 -1.10
CA ILE A 257 -10.35 3.54 -1.40
C ILE A 257 -10.51 2.74 -2.69
N THR A 258 -11.40 1.75 -2.61
CA THR A 258 -11.84 0.90 -3.70
C THR A 258 -13.20 1.38 -4.24
N GLY A 259 -13.87 0.57 -5.07
CA GLY A 259 -15.21 0.88 -5.58
C GLY A 259 -16.33 0.87 -4.53
N GLU A 260 -16.04 0.52 -3.27
CA GLU A 260 -17.05 0.41 -2.20
C GLU A 260 -17.36 1.76 -1.53
N SER A 261 -18.66 2.03 -1.36
CA SER A 261 -19.20 3.24 -0.76
C SER A 261 -18.72 3.47 0.67
N TYR A 262 -18.37 2.40 1.38
CA TYR A 262 -17.76 2.45 2.72
C TYR A 262 -16.51 3.34 2.75
N GLY A 263 -15.55 3.12 1.85
CA GLY A 263 -14.29 3.89 1.82
C GLY A 263 -14.52 5.37 1.48
N PHE A 264 -15.40 5.65 0.51
CA PHE A 264 -15.77 7.03 0.16
C PHE A 264 -16.45 7.76 1.32
N ARG A 265 -17.37 7.09 2.02
CA ARG A 265 -18.02 7.62 3.23
C ARG A 265 -16.99 7.91 4.31
N GLU A 266 -16.00 7.04 4.51
CA GLU A 266 -14.94 7.26 5.50
C GLU A 266 -14.17 8.56 5.24
N GLN A 267 -13.69 8.75 4.00
CA GLN A 267 -12.95 9.96 3.63
C GLN A 267 -13.80 11.22 3.76
N ALA A 268 -15.09 11.14 3.41
CA ALA A 268 -16.01 12.26 3.59
C ALA A 268 -16.18 12.63 5.08
N LEU A 269 -16.31 11.63 5.97
CA LEU A 269 -16.41 11.82 7.42
C LEU A 269 -15.13 12.43 8.00
N VAL A 270 -13.95 11.90 7.64
CA VAL A 270 -12.66 12.46 8.08
C VAL A 270 -12.53 13.91 7.62
N LYS A 271 -12.83 14.20 6.34
CA LYS A 271 -12.80 15.55 5.79
C LYS A 271 -13.74 16.49 6.55
N GLY A 272 -14.99 16.10 6.78
CA GLY A 272 -15.97 16.91 7.52
C GLY A 272 -15.57 17.17 8.98
N ARG A 273 -14.83 16.24 9.59
CA ARG A 273 -14.36 16.36 10.99
C ARG A 273 -13.08 17.19 11.14
N LEU A 274 -12.19 17.19 10.15
CA LEU A 274 -10.85 17.78 10.31
C LEU A 274 -10.62 19.03 9.46
N LEU A 275 -11.32 19.22 8.34
CA LEU A 275 -11.14 20.40 7.49
C LEU A 275 -11.91 21.60 8.07
N ARG A 276 -11.25 22.37 8.94
CA ARG A 276 -11.83 23.54 9.61
C ARG A 276 -11.63 24.86 8.88
N VAL A 277 -10.73 24.88 7.90
CA VAL A 277 -10.48 26.01 7.02
C VAL A 277 -10.81 25.58 5.61
N ARG A 278 -11.56 26.41 4.88
CA ARG A 278 -11.92 26.15 3.49
C ARG A 278 -10.64 26.00 2.65
N LYS A 279 -10.56 24.91 1.89
CA LYS A 279 -9.56 24.67 0.85
C LYS A 279 -10.32 24.42 -0.45
N ASP A 280 -10.11 25.29 -1.45
CA ASP A 280 -10.87 25.24 -2.70
C ASP A 280 -10.52 24.00 -3.53
N ASP A 281 -9.23 23.71 -3.64
CA ASP A 281 -8.74 22.47 -4.23
C ASP A 281 -8.16 21.56 -3.15
N PHE A 282 -8.64 20.31 -3.10
CA PHE A 282 -8.17 19.34 -2.13
C PHE A 282 -8.17 17.93 -2.75
N PRO A 283 -7.24 17.67 -3.68
CA PRO A 283 -7.26 16.47 -4.49
C PRO A 283 -7.08 15.23 -3.63
N ILE A 284 -7.69 14.14 -4.09
CA ILE A 284 -7.47 12.80 -3.57
C ILE A 284 -7.18 11.87 -4.76
N TRP A 285 -6.10 11.11 -4.69
CA TRP A 285 -5.77 10.07 -5.66
C TRP A 285 -6.18 8.71 -5.09
N HIS A 286 -6.80 7.89 -5.94
CA HIS A 286 -7.23 6.54 -5.61
C HIS A 286 -6.34 5.56 -6.38
N CYS A 287 -5.56 4.75 -5.66
CA CYS A 287 -4.72 3.75 -6.32
C CYS A 287 -5.59 2.74 -7.10
N ALA A 288 -6.75 2.39 -6.53
CA ALA A 288 -7.62 1.35 -7.07
C ALA A 288 -8.20 1.67 -8.46
N ASP A 289 -8.21 2.94 -8.88
CA ASP A 289 -8.69 3.36 -10.20
C ASP A 289 -7.90 2.69 -11.35
N SER A 290 -6.64 2.33 -11.12
CA SER A 290 -5.77 1.69 -12.12
C SER A 290 -5.43 0.23 -11.80
N VAL A 291 -5.33 -0.13 -10.53
CA VAL A 291 -4.76 -1.41 -10.07
C VAL A 291 -5.69 -2.25 -9.19
N GLY A 292 -6.94 -1.82 -9.00
CA GLY A 292 -7.89 -2.52 -8.13
C GLY A 292 -7.49 -2.47 -6.66
N ASP A 293 -8.07 -3.34 -5.83
CA ASP A 293 -7.68 -3.47 -4.42
C ASP A 293 -6.30 -4.15 -4.31
N CYS A 294 -5.30 -3.38 -3.88
CA CYS A 294 -3.91 -3.82 -3.72
C CYS A 294 -3.59 -4.46 -2.37
N GLY A 295 -4.57 -4.57 -1.45
CA GLY A 295 -4.38 -5.19 -0.14
C GLY A 295 -3.15 -4.67 0.60
N ALA A 296 -2.29 -5.58 1.07
CA ALA A 296 -1.06 -5.23 1.81
C ALA A 296 -0.05 -4.35 1.05
N GLY A 297 -0.14 -4.26 -0.27
CA GLY A 297 0.64 -3.31 -1.06
C GLY A 297 0.18 -1.86 -0.92
N ALA A 298 -1.07 -1.61 -0.49
CA ALA A 298 -1.74 -0.33 -0.61
C ALA A 298 -0.96 0.84 0.01
N GLY A 299 -0.56 0.74 1.28
CA GLY A 299 0.20 1.80 1.94
C GLY A 299 1.54 2.10 1.24
N VAL A 300 2.24 1.07 0.77
CA VAL A 300 3.54 1.25 0.10
C VAL A 300 3.37 1.89 -1.28
N VAL A 301 2.34 1.49 -2.05
CA VAL A 301 1.99 2.11 -3.34
C VAL A 301 1.77 3.62 -3.19
N GLN A 302 1.13 4.08 -2.11
CA GLN A 302 0.93 5.52 -1.87
C GLN A 302 2.26 6.26 -1.67
N LEU A 303 3.25 5.63 -1.01
CA LEU A 303 4.59 6.19 -0.87
C LEU A 303 5.31 6.25 -2.23
N VAL A 304 5.15 5.21 -3.05
CA VAL A 304 5.69 5.17 -4.42
C VAL A 304 5.12 6.29 -5.27
N LEU A 305 3.80 6.48 -5.26
CA LEU A 305 3.12 7.56 -5.98
C LEU A 305 3.64 8.94 -5.57
N ALA A 306 3.74 9.22 -4.28
CA ALA A 306 4.26 10.48 -3.78
C ALA A 306 5.71 10.72 -4.21
N TYR A 307 6.56 9.69 -4.12
CA TYR A 307 7.96 9.77 -4.54
C TYR A 307 8.12 10.02 -6.04
N GLN A 308 7.39 9.28 -6.88
CA GLN A 308 7.45 9.43 -8.33
C GLN A 308 6.86 10.78 -8.78
N ALA A 309 5.80 11.25 -8.11
CA ALA A 309 5.23 12.57 -8.36
C ALA A 309 6.22 13.69 -8.04
N LEU A 310 6.95 13.60 -6.93
CA LEU A 310 8.00 14.56 -6.60
C LEU A 310 9.16 14.47 -7.62
N LEU A 311 9.67 13.27 -7.88
CA LEU A 311 10.78 13.00 -8.81
C LEU A 311 10.51 13.59 -10.21
N LYS A 312 9.28 13.45 -10.71
CA LYS A 312 8.89 13.90 -12.05
C LYS A 312 8.25 15.30 -12.06
N GLY A 313 8.18 15.98 -10.91
CA GLY A 313 7.74 17.37 -10.80
C GLY A 313 6.23 17.59 -11.03
N TYR A 314 5.39 16.61 -10.72
CA TYR A 314 3.92 16.73 -10.84
C TYR A 314 3.16 16.57 -9.51
N MET A 315 3.86 16.47 -8.38
CA MET A 315 3.23 16.42 -7.06
C MET A 315 2.48 17.73 -6.77
N PRO A 316 1.19 17.68 -6.38
CA PRO A 316 0.48 18.84 -5.90
C PRO A 316 1.07 19.28 -4.56
N GLY A 317 1.79 20.41 -4.56
CA GLY A 317 2.38 21.00 -3.37
C GLY A 317 3.47 20.15 -2.72
N GLU A 318 3.65 20.33 -1.42
CA GLU A 318 4.80 19.77 -0.67
C GLU A 318 4.38 18.86 0.49
N LEU A 319 3.11 18.91 0.90
CA LEU A 319 2.56 18.10 1.99
C LEU A 319 1.57 17.06 1.45
N VAL A 320 1.95 15.78 1.56
CA VAL A 320 1.14 14.64 1.10
C VAL A 320 0.68 13.83 2.29
N MET A 321 -0.59 13.42 2.28
CA MET A 321 -1.17 12.54 3.29
C MET A 321 -1.68 11.26 2.65
N GLY A 322 -1.18 10.12 3.13
CA GLY A 322 -1.65 8.79 2.74
C GLY A 322 -2.62 8.21 3.78
N PHE A 323 -3.65 7.50 3.34
CA PHE A 323 -4.66 6.85 4.18
C PHE A 323 -4.77 5.38 3.81
N THR A 324 -4.76 4.51 4.82
CA THR A 324 -5.05 3.09 4.62
C THR A 324 -6.05 2.56 5.63
N SER A 325 -6.97 1.74 5.14
CA SER A 325 -8.10 1.22 5.91
C SER A 325 -8.24 -0.29 5.72
N SER A 326 -7.91 -1.05 6.76
CA SER A 326 -8.12 -2.49 6.79
C SER A 326 -9.61 -2.84 6.89
N HIS A 327 -9.99 -3.94 6.27
CA HIS A 327 -11.33 -4.51 6.36
C HIS A 327 -11.73 -4.89 7.80
N TYR A 328 -10.75 -5.13 8.68
CA TYR A 328 -10.93 -5.54 10.08
C TYR A 328 -10.76 -4.38 11.08
N GLY A 329 -10.86 -3.14 10.60
CA GLY A 329 -10.97 -1.96 11.46
C GLY A 329 -9.65 -1.23 11.71
N ALA A 330 -8.48 -1.82 11.46
CA ALA A 330 -7.21 -1.09 11.59
C ALA A 330 -7.16 0.10 10.61
N ARG A 331 -6.66 1.25 11.08
CA ARG A 331 -6.50 2.48 10.30
C ARG A 331 -5.11 3.02 10.49
N SER A 332 -4.50 3.49 9.41
CA SER A 332 -3.24 4.19 9.50
C SER A 332 -3.16 5.35 8.52
N THR A 333 -2.40 6.36 8.91
CA THR A 333 -2.17 7.57 8.13
C THR A 333 -0.70 7.93 8.17
N VAL A 334 -0.16 8.30 7.01
CA VAL A 334 1.20 8.84 6.89
C VAL A 334 1.14 10.29 6.44
N LEU A 335 2.01 11.11 7.00
CA LEU A 335 2.25 12.48 6.55
C LEU A 335 3.67 12.60 6.02
N ILE A 336 3.78 13.08 4.79
CA ILE A 336 5.02 13.15 4.03
C ILE A 336 5.26 14.60 3.59
N SER A 337 6.51 15.05 3.69
CA SER A 337 6.95 16.39 3.30
C SER A 337 8.10 16.32 2.32
N SER A 338 8.04 17.11 1.24
CA SER A 338 9.21 17.41 0.40
C SER A 338 10.01 18.63 0.85
N LYS A 339 9.55 19.32 1.91
CA LYS A 339 10.33 20.31 2.68
C LYS A 339 11.22 19.64 3.74
#